data_AF-A0A7W8KLD0-F1
#
_entry.id   AF-A0A7W8KLD0-F1
#
_cell.length_a   1.000
_cell.length_b   1.000
_cell.length_c   1.000
_cell.angle_alpha   90.00
_cell.angle_beta   90.00
_cell.angle_gamma   90.00
#
_symmetry.space_group_name_H-M   'P 1'
#
loop_
_entity.id
_entity.type
_entity.pdbx_description
1 polymer ?
#
loop_
_entity_poly.entity_id
_entity_poly.type
_entity_poly.pdbx_seq_one_letter_code
_entity_poly.pdbx_strand_id
1 'polypeptide(L)'
;MAPNDDQEPKEEGGMGSRFKIYFSDFFGVTPEVIAEYGAFNISLINDLPLFVDPFLLFHSENPEYQQLHADMISYVRFLKTQSGNQLSPGALKMWFYFPEIKENWLGYSKSGNGGRGLGKTFARVLKLNLTQVFKDFGNEVHTGTHLEKLTLVKNGIGKDQISDFTCNLICGFLAKYTEEFAKKHIHKSRLAKFNVPKVYFDSRTKSWAAKQFLLPKFGDQFVLLTPVDILTKDEAWISHRGFVEDYSSVMSSIDNDQLRSQINTYFTSTLPLDATQEELETTLEKLINKFPVVLDYYIRLREKEGSGARVLSSEKLKQASDLFLTQLKELVGRLDKTKFYQTIPNSFVEGLERVKYLKDVIEKQDGYKLFLVGGKPLKREADLQIMFKLTWFASAFDANAEVNNGRGPADFVVSYGSADKTIIEFKLASNNKLEGNLLKQAEIYTDAARATHPPIKAILYFSMTELAKVQRLLKKHGLERKKEIVLIDAIPEKASASKA
;
A
#
# COMPACT_ATOMS: atom_id res chain seq x y z
N MET A 1 -7.18 61.19 -0.27
CA MET A 1 -6.93 60.46 -1.53
C MET A 1 -5.48 60.01 -1.49
N ALA A 2 -5.26 58.76 -1.11
CA ALA A 2 -3.96 58.11 -1.12
C ALA A 2 -4.19 56.71 -1.73
N PRO A 3 -3.40 56.27 -2.73
CA PRO A 3 -3.61 54.99 -3.39
C PRO A 3 -2.99 53.84 -2.58
N ASN A 4 -3.67 52.69 -2.64
CA ASN A 4 -3.24 51.39 -2.12
C ASN A 4 -1.97 50.92 -2.84
N ASP A 5 -0.95 50.55 -2.07
CA ASP A 5 0.13 49.65 -2.48
C ASP A 5 -0.13 48.27 -1.86
N ASP A 6 -0.95 47.47 -2.54
CA ASP A 6 -0.98 46.01 -2.38
C ASP A 6 -0.13 45.42 -3.52
N GLN A 7 1.17 45.27 -3.28
CA GLN A 7 2.02 44.45 -4.13
C GLN A 7 2.14 43.06 -3.52
N GLU A 8 1.38 42.10 -4.07
CA GLU A 8 1.65 40.68 -3.92
C GLU A 8 3.10 40.39 -4.38
N PRO A 9 3.87 39.58 -3.65
CA PRO A 9 5.21 39.23 -4.08
C PRO A 9 5.14 38.32 -5.30
N LYS A 10 5.83 38.75 -6.37
CA LYS A 10 6.04 38.00 -7.60
C LYS A 10 6.65 36.63 -7.29
N GLU A 11 5.99 35.56 -7.73
CA GLU A 11 6.55 34.21 -7.75
C GLU A 11 7.78 34.19 -8.67
N GLU A 12 8.96 34.07 -8.08
CA GLU A 12 10.19 33.79 -8.81
C GLU A 12 10.16 32.34 -9.31
N GLY A 13 10.40 32.18 -10.61
CA GLY A 13 10.28 30.93 -11.35
C GLY A 13 11.26 29.85 -10.88
N GLY A 14 10.76 28.95 -10.03
CA GLY A 14 11.28 27.59 -9.91
C GLY A 14 10.66 26.70 -10.99
N MET A 15 11.46 25.82 -11.57
CA MET A 15 11.08 24.82 -12.58
C MET A 15 10.21 23.71 -11.94
N GLY A 16 9.05 24.09 -11.42
CA GLY A 16 8.06 23.23 -10.78
C GLY A 16 6.81 23.12 -11.63
N SER A 17 6.30 21.89 -11.76
CA SER A 17 4.97 21.62 -12.30
C SER A 17 3.92 22.51 -11.62
N ARG A 18 2.94 23.04 -12.38
CA ARG A 18 1.79 23.81 -11.83
C ARG A 18 0.98 23.01 -10.79
N PHE A 19 1.17 21.70 -10.76
CA PHE A 19 0.35 20.76 -10.03
C PHE A 19 0.90 20.40 -8.66
N LYS A 20 0.01 20.34 -7.65
CA LYS A 20 0.32 19.91 -6.29
C LYS A 20 -0.09 18.45 -6.10
N ILE A 21 0.87 17.60 -5.74
CA ILE A 21 0.66 16.16 -5.56
C ILE A 21 1.09 15.73 -4.16
N TYR A 22 2.24 16.22 -3.71
CA TYR A 22 2.89 15.75 -2.50
C TYR A 22 2.71 16.73 -1.34
N PHE A 23 2.93 16.22 -0.13
CA PHE A 23 2.95 17.01 1.10
C PHE A 23 3.74 18.31 0.96
N SER A 24 4.94 18.25 0.38
CA SER A 24 5.79 19.42 0.09
C SER A 24 5.06 20.51 -0.69
N ASP A 25 4.36 20.15 -1.77
CA ASP A 25 3.64 21.09 -2.63
C ASP A 25 2.47 21.77 -1.87
N PHE A 26 1.75 21.01 -1.05
CA PHE A 26 0.59 21.49 -0.30
C PHE A 26 0.96 22.33 0.91
N PHE A 27 2.13 22.13 1.51
CA PHE A 27 2.56 22.85 2.73
C PHE A 27 3.69 23.85 2.51
N GLY A 28 4.22 23.95 1.29
CA GLY A 28 5.23 24.96 0.95
C GLY A 28 6.57 24.68 1.61
N VAL A 29 6.91 23.39 1.76
CA VAL A 29 8.20 22.93 2.27
C VAL A 29 8.95 22.20 1.15
N THR A 30 10.28 22.26 1.15
CA THR A 30 11.05 21.57 0.13
C THR A 30 11.11 20.06 0.41
N PRO A 31 11.15 19.18 -0.60
CA PRO A 31 11.31 17.74 -0.39
C PRO A 31 12.56 17.37 0.41
N GLU A 32 13.63 18.16 0.29
CA GLU A 32 14.90 17.95 1.00
C GLU A 32 14.72 18.11 2.51
N VAL A 33 13.95 19.12 2.96
CA VAL A 33 13.65 19.33 4.39
C VAL A 33 12.87 18.15 4.99
N ILE A 34 11.96 17.56 4.21
CA ILE A 34 11.19 16.37 4.63
C ILE A 34 12.14 15.15 4.75
N ALA A 35 13.01 14.96 3.75
CA ALA A 35 13.98 13.87 3.73
C ALA A 35 15.01 13.97 4.86
N GLU A 36 15.53 15.18 5.14
CA GLU A 36 16.45 15.45 6.25
C GLU A 36 15.79 15.19 7.63
N TYR A 37 14.50 15.45 7.76
CA TYR A 37 13.73 15.09 8.96
C TYR A 37 13.50 13.58 9.10
N GLY A 38 13.76 12.80 8.05
CA GLY A 38 13.54 11.36 8.01
C GLY A 38 12.10 10.96 7.71
N ALA A 39 11.28 11.83 7.12
CA ALA A 39 9.90 11.53 6.76
C ALA A 39 9.75 11.19 5.28
N PHE A 40 8.73 10.42 4.92
CA PHE A 40 8.38 10.18 3.53
C PHE A 40 7.51 11.33 2.97
N ASN A 41 7.84 11.84 1.77
CA ASN A 41 7.06 12.88 1.10
C ASN A 41 5.79 12.28 0.45
N ILE A 42 4.78 12.03 1.27
CA ILE A 42 3.53 11.36 0.88
C ILE A 42 2.72 12.13 -0.17
N SER A 43 1.90 11.40 -0.92
CA SER A 43 0.91 11.95 -1.87
C SER A 43 -0.39 12.29 -1.13
N LEU A 44 -0.96 13.47 -1.39
CA LEU A 44 -2.26 13.90 -0.83
C LEU A 44 -3.41 13.81 -1.83
N ILE A 45 -3.23 13.01 -2.89
CA ILE A 45 -4.25 12.74 -3.91
C ILE A 45 -4.65 11.26 -3.99
N ASN A 46 -3.80 10.36 -3.48
CA ASN A 46 -4.07 8.95 -3.17
C ASN A 46 -2.96 8.38 -2.32
N ASP A 47 -3.25 7.23 -1.71
CA ASP A 47 -2.25 6.49 -0.93
C ASP A 47 -1.08 6.02 -1.79
N LEU A 48 0.07 5.90 -1.12
CA LEU A 48 1.23 5.20 -1.64
C LEU A 48 1.34 3.82 -0.96
N PRO A 49 1.72 2.76 -1.71
CA PRO A 49 1.71 1.38 -1.22
C PRO A 49 2.95 1.10 -0.36
N LEU A 50 3.02 1.83 0.75
CA LEU A 50 3.98 1.72 1.84
C LEU A 50 3.23 1.35 3.11
N PHE A 51 3.92 0.68 4.02
CA PHE A 51 3.33 0.06 5.20
C PHE A 51 4.28 0.22 6.37
N VAL A 52 3.76 0.45 7.57
CA VAL A 52 4.56 0.43 8.80
C VAL A 52 4.80 -1.02 9.20
N ASP A 53 6.06 -1.38 9.41
CA ASP A 53 6.47 -2.71 9.85
C ASP A 53 6.93 -2.67 11.32
N PRO A 54 6.17 -3.28 12.26
CA PRO A 54 6.51 -3.24 13.68
C PRO A 54 7.83 -3.96 14.03
N PHE A 55 8.31 -4.89 13.19
CA PHE A 55 9.64 -5.47 13.35
C PHE A 55 10.74 -4.42 13.27
N LEU A 56 10.56 -3.38 12.43
CA LEU A 56 11.53 -2.29 12.31
C LEU A 56 11.59 -1.43 13.58
N LEU A 57 10.50 -1.33 14.34
CA LEU A 57 10.51 -0.71 15.67
C LEU A 57 11.29 -1.57 16.67
N PHE A 58 11.00 -2.88 16.70
CA PHE A 58 11.67 -3.84 17.58
C PHE A 58 13.18 -3.89 17.35
N HIS A 59 13.58 -4.04 16.09
CA HIS A 59 14.98 -4.17 15.72
C HIS A 59 15.70 -2.81 15.71
N SER A 60 15.03 -1.68 15.97
CA SER A 60 15.66 -0.35 15.97
C SER A 60 16.68 -0.17 17.10
N GLU A 61 17.70 0.63 16.85
CA GLU A 61 18.62 1.14 17.90
C GLU A 61 18.07 2.40 18.58
N ASN A 62 16.99 2.99 18.03
CA ASN A 62 16.33 4.15 18.61
C ASN A 62 15.56 3.74 19.88
N PRO A 63 15.90 4.28 21.07
CA PRO A 63 15.20 3.95 22.31
C PRO A 63 13.71 4.32 22.29
N GLU A 64 13.31 5.37 21.56
CA GLU A 64 11.89 5.74 21.42
C GLU A 64 11.12 4.64 20.66
N TYR A 65 11.73 4.03 19.63
CA TYR A 65 11.09 2.96 18.86
C TYR A 65 11.01 1.66 19.65
N GLN A 66 12.06 1.32 20.41
CA GLN A 66 12.03 0.18 21.31
C GLN A 66 10.94 0.34 22.39
N GLN A 67 10.77 1.57 22.90
CA GLN A 67 9.68 1.87 23.84
C GLN A 67 8.30 1.77 23.18
N LEU A 68 8.13 2.28 21.95
CA LEU A 68 6.87 2.12 21.20
C LEU A 68 6.51 0.64 21.03
N HIS A 69 7.50 -0.17 20.64
CA HIS A 69 7.31 -1.62 20.53
C HIS A 69 6.91 -2.23 21.90
N ALA A 70 7.60 -1.87 22.99
CA ALA A 70 7.26 -2.35 24.33
C ALA A 70 5.84 -1.95 24.79
N ASP A 71 5.41 -0.73 24.46
CA ASP A 71 4.06 -0.22 24.76
C ASP A 71 2.99 -0.98 23.96
N MET A 72 3.27 -1.29 22.69
CA MET A 72 2.40 -2.13 21.85
C MET A 72 2.24 -3.53 22.45
N ILE A 73 3.34 -4.18 22.84
CA ILE A 73 3.29 -5.48 23.51
C ILE A 73 2.51 -5.40 24.83
N SER A 74 2.73 -4.36 25.61
CA SER A 74 1.98 -4.12 26.87
C SER A 74 0.48 -3.99 26.62
N TYR A 75 0.08 -3.32 25.55
CA TYR A 75 -1.32 -3.22 25.16
C TYR A 75 -1.92 -4.57 24.76
N VAL A 76 -1.21 -5.37 23.96
CA VAL A 76 -1.69 -6.71 23.58
C VAL A 76 -1.75 -7.64 24.79
N ARG A 77 -0.83 -7.54 25.75
CA ARG A 77 -0.93 -8.26 27.03
C ARG A 77 -2.20 -7.89 27.78
N PHE A 78 -2.57 -6.60 27.80
CA PHE A 78 -3.87 -6.17 28.32
C PHE A 78 -5.04 -6.83 27.58
N LEU A 79 -5.02 -6.86 26.24
CA LEU A 79 -6.06 -7.53 25.44
C LEU A 79 -6.14 -9.03 25.76
N LYS A 80 -5.01 -9.69 25.95
CA LYS A 80 -4.94 -11.09 26.34
C LYS A 80 -5.61 -11.33 27.69
N THR A 81 -5.32 -10.51 28.70
CA THR A 81 -6.03 -10.57 29.99
C THR A 81 -7.54 -10.37 29.83
N GLN A 82 -7.97 -9.39 29.02
CA GLN A 82 -9.39 -9.17 28.77
C GLN A 82 -10.05 -10.29 27.95
N SER A 83 -9.28 -11.02 27.16
CA SER A 83 -9.79 -12.10 26.32
C SER A 83 -10.29 -13.30 27.12
N GLY A 84 -9.79 -13.50 28.35
CA GLY A 84 -10.33 -14.49 29.29
C GLY A 84 -11.70 -14.15 29.88
N ASN A 85 -12.14 -12.89 29.73
CA ASN A 85 -13.40 -12.41 30.28
C ASN A 85 -14.54 -12.44 29.26
N GLN A 86 -15.78 -12.44 29.76
CA GLN A 86 -16.95 -12.13 28.95
C GLN A 86 -17.00 -10.62 28.70
N LEU A 87 -16.87 -10.22 27.44
CA LEU A 87 -16.84 -8.81 27.04
C LEU A 87 -18.19 -8.38 26.48
N SER A 88 -18.64 -7.18 26.84
CA SER A 88 -19.77 -6.55 26.15
C SER A 88 -19.38 -6.20 24.70
N PRO A 89 -20.35 -6.04 23.78
CA PRO A 89 -20.06 -5.58 22.42
C PRO A 89 -19.31 -4.24 22.38
N GLY A 90 -19.62 -3.34 23.33
CA GLY A 90 -18.94 -2.06 23.50
C GLY A 90 -17.48 -2.22 23.91
N ALA A 91 -17.18 -3.06 24.90
CA ALA A 91 -15.81 -3.35 25.33
C ALA A 91 -14.98 -4.00 24.22
N LEU A 92 -15.58 -4.93 23.47
CA LEU A 92 -14.93 -5.54 22.30
C LEU A 92 -14.58 -4.48 21.25
N LYS A 93 -15.51 -3.57 20.93
CA LYS A 93 -15.28 -2.47 19.98
C LYS A 93 -14.23 -1.48 20.49
N MET A 94 -14.23 -1.19 21.79
CA MET A 94 -13.32 -0.23 22.41
C MET A 94 -11.86 -0.72 22.39
N TRP A 95 -11.63 -2.01 22.62
CA TRP A 95 -10.29 -2.56 22.80
C TRP A 95 -9.75 -3.36 21.60
N PHE A 96 -10.60 -4.01 20.81
CA PHE A 96 -10.15 -4.94 19.77
C PHE A 96 -10.38 -4.43 18.34
N TYR A 97 -10.88 -3.19 18.17
CA TYR A 97 -11.05 -2.60 16.84
C TYR A 97 -9.93 -1.60 16.58
N PHE A 98 -9.26 -1.76 15.44
CA PHE A 98 -8.18 -0.91 14.97
C PHE A 98 -8.59 -0.36 13.60
N PRO A 99 -9.45 0.68 13.57
CA PRO A 99 -9.81 1.34 12.31
C PRO A 99 -8.57 1.99 11.72
N GLU A 100 -8.43 1.98 10.40
CA GLU A 100 -7.30 2.57 9.68
C GLU A 100 -7.04 4.04 10.06
N ILE A 101 -5.76 4.41 10.12
CA ILE A 101 -5.29 5.78 10.32
C ILE A 101 -4.99 6.40 8.96
N LYS A 102 -6.05 6.84 8.29
CA LYS A 102 -5.99 7.37 6.91
C LYS A 102 -5.16 8.64 6.76
N GLU A 103 -4.91 9.37 7.84
CA GLU A 103 -4.23 10.67 7.79
C GLU A 103 -2.73 10.54 7.43
N ASN A 104 -2.16 9.34 7.38
CA ASN A 104 -0.79 9.10 6.91
C ASN A 104 -0.68 8.88 5.38
N TRP A 105 -1.81 8.72 4.66
CA TRP A 105 -1.86 8.48 3.20
C TRP A 105 -1.01 7.30 2.72
N LEU A 106 -0.93 6.25 3.54
CA LEU A 106 -0.23 5.02 3.25
C LEU A 106 -1.22 3.88 3.09
N GLY A 107 -0.98 3.03 2.10
CA GLY A 107 -1.84 1.88 1.84
C GLY A 107 -2.14 1.70 0.36
N TYR A 108 -3.27 1.08 0.09
CA TYR A 108 -3.68 0.74 -1.28
C TYR A 108 -4.85 1.56 -1.78
N SER A 109 -5.31 2.61 -1.06
CA SER A 109 -6.51 3.31 -1.49
C SER A 109 -6.32 3.94 -2.87
N LYS A 110 -7.03 3.32 -3.81
CA LYS A 110 -7.32 3.80 -5.17
C LYS A 110 -7.77 5.25 -5.14
N SER A 111 -8.64 5.65 -4.21
CA SER A 111 -9.32 6.96 -4.21
C SER A 111 -9.47 7.52 -2.81
N GLY A 112 -8.95 8.72 -2.57
CA GLY A 112 -8.82 9.27 -1.22
C GLY A 112 -7.77 8.50 -0.43
N ASN A 113 -7.98 8.42 0.87
CA ASN A 113 -7.11 7.73 1.84
C ASN A 113 -7.89 6.72 2.69
N GLY A 114 -9.08 6.30 2.25
CA GLY A 114 -9.96 5.44 3.04
C GLY A 114 -9.85 3.97 2.66
N GLY A 115 -9.78 3.11 3.67
CA GLY A 115 -9.94 1.66 3.57
C GLY A 115 -10.73 1.11 4.77
N ARG A 116 -10.49 -0.16 5.11
CA ARG A 116 -11.39 -0.94 6.00
C ARG A 116 -10.88 -1.13 7.43
N GLY A 117 -9.56 -1.07 7.65
CA GLY A 117 -8.95 -1.39 8.94
C GLY A 117 -9.31 -2.77 9.50
N LEU A 118 -9.01 -2.98 10.78
CA LEU A 118 -9.28 -4.22 11.52
C LEU A 118 -10.56 -4.12 12.35
N GLY A 119 -11.63 -4.71 11.81
CA GLY A 119 -12.97 -4.67 12.40
C GLY A 119 -13.39 -5.90 13.22
N LYS A 120 -14.71 -6.13 13.26
CA LYS A 120 -15.38 -7.13 14.11
C LYS A 120 -14.85 -8.56 13.96
N THR A 121 -14.57 -8.99 12.74
CA THR A 121 -14.10 -10.35 12.46
C THR A 121 -12.71 -10.56 13.04
N PHE A 122 -11.79 -9.64 12.77
CA PHE A 122 -10.44 -9.66 13.36
C PHE A 122 -10.51 -9.63 14.89
N ALA A 123 -11.32 -8.72 15.46
CA ALA A 123 -11.48 -8.61 16.92
C ALA A 123 -11.86 -9.93 17.60
N ARG A 124 -12.78 -10.71 17.00
CA ARG A 124 -13.20 -12.01 17.52
C ARG A 124 -12.11 -13.08 17.39
N VAL A 125 -11.43 -13.12 16.25
CA VAL A 125 -10.34 -14.06 15.99
C VAL A 125 -9.17 -13.77 16.93
N LEU A 126 -8.78 -12.50 17.08
CA LEU A 126 -7.72 -12.09 17.99
C LEU A 126 -8.06 -12.48 19.44
N LYS A 127 -9.26 -12.15 19.94
CA LYS A 127 -9.69 -12.54 21.29
C LYS A 127 -9.61 -14.05 21.52
N LEU A 128 -10.02 -14.86 20.54
CA LEU A 128 -9.96 -16.31 20.61
C LEU A 128 -8.50 -16.80 20.66
N ASN A 129 -7.67 -16.34 19.73
CA ASN A 129 -6.31 -16.82 19.58
C ASN A 129 -5.41 -16.40 20.76
N LEU A 130 -5.67 -15.25 21.39
CA LEU A 130 -4.94 -14.81 22.59
C LEU A 130 -5.12 -15.75 23.80
N THR A 131 -6.20 -16.55 23.85
CA THR A 131 -6.42 -17.54 24.92
C THR A 131 -6.14 -18.98 24.50
N GLN A 132 -5.99 -19.23 23.19
CA GLN A 132 -5.78 -20.57 22.65
C GLN A 132 -4.35 -20.78 22.15
N VAL A 133 -3.97 -20.05 21.10
CA VAL A 133 -2.67 -20.20 20.41
C VAL A 133 -1.57 -19.42 21.12
N PHE A 134 -1.87 -18.21 21.58
CA PHE A 134 -0.88 -17.26 22.12
C PHE A 134 -0.93 -17.16 23.66
N LYS A 135 -1.11 -18.30 24.32
CA LYS A 135 -1.22 -18.39 25.80
C LYS A 135 0.01 -17.88 26.53
N ASP A 136 1.16 -17.88 25.89
CA ASP A 136 2.45 -17.42 26.40
C ASP A 136 2.82 -16.00 25.93
N PHE A 137 2.10 -15.40 24.98
CA PHE A 137 2.35 -14.03 24.48
C PHE A 137 2.73 -13.03 25.57
N GLY A 138 3.90 -12.41 25.40
CA GLY A 138 4.53 -11.49 26.35
C GLY A 138 5.44 -12.17 27.38
N ASN A 139 5.53 -13.50 27.36
CA ASN A 139 6.36 -14.34 28.23
C ASN A 139 7.04 -15.47 27.42
N GLU A 140 7.26 -15.27 26.12
CA GLU A 140 8.02 -16.20 25.29
C GLU A 140 9.41 -16.45 25.88
N VAL A 141 9.88 -17.70 25.87
CA VAL A 141 11.14 -18.09 26.51
C VAL A 141 12.34 -17.95 25.55
N HIS A 142 12.12 -18.11 24.25
CA HIS A 142 13.18 -18.30 23.26
C HIS A 142 13.27 -17.19 22.21
N THR A 143 12.34 -16.24 22.21
CA THR A 143 12.26 -15.12 21.26
C THR A 143 11.76 -13.86 21.96
N GLY A 144 11.92 -12.71 21.32
CA GLY A 144 11.12 -11.53 21.63
C GLY A 144 9.62 -11.77 21.36
N THR A 145 8.78 -10.90 21.93
CA THR A 145 7.35 -10.88 21.65
C THR A 145 7.09 -9.94 20.47
N HIS A 146 6.47 -10.44 19.40
CA HIS A 146 6.20 -9.68 18.18
C HIS A 146 4.71 -9.53 17.92
N LEU A 147 4.28 -8.34 17.47
CA LEU A 147 2.88 -8.06 17.17
C LEU A 147 2.38 -8.93 15.99
N GLU A 148 3.24 -9.13 15.00
CA GLU A 148 3.03 -9.88 13.77
C GLU A 148 2.72 -11.35 14.02
N LYS A 149 3.17 -11.91 15.16
CA LYS A 149 2.82 -13.27 15.58
C LYS A 149 1.30 -13.47 15.56
N LEU A 150 0.54 -12.44 15.93
CA LEU A 150 -0.92 -12.46 15.98
C LEU A 150 -1.57 -12.59 14.61
N THR A 151 -0.85 -12.23 13.55
CA THR A 151 -1.34 -12.28 12.17
C THR A 151 -0.93 -13.57 11.45
N LEU A 152 -0.11 -14.43 12.06
CA LEU A 152 0.35 -15.68 11.46
C LEU A 152 -0.65 -16.83 11.55
N VAL A 153 -1.65 -16.78 12.44
CA VAL A 153 -2.56 -17.91 12.67
C VAL A 153 -3.60 -18.09 11.56
N LYS A 154 -3.91 -17.02 10.83
CA LYS A 154 -4.93 -17.05 9.81
C LYS A 154 -4.46 -16.34 8.56
N ASN A 155 -4.59 -17.01 7.44
CA ASN A 155 -4.42 -16.44 6.11
C ASN A 155 -5.41 -15.29 5.88
N GLY A 156 -4.97 -14.30 5.11
CA GLY A 156 -5.75 -13.09 4.83
C GLY A 156 -5.57 -11.94 5.82
N ILE A 157 -4.64 -12.05 6.78
CA ILE A 157 -4.08 -10.88 7.48
C ILE A 157 -2.69 -10.61 6.89
N GLY A 158 -2.61 -9.60 6.02
CA GLY A 158 -1.40 -9.15 5.36
C GLY A 158 -0.81 -7.88 5.96
N LYS A 159 0.27 -7.41 5.34
CA LYS A 159 1.02 -6.20 5.73
C LYS A 159 0.17 -4.94 5.95
N ASP A 160 -0.89 -4.76 5.18
CA ASP A 160 -1.79 -3.61 5.27
C ASP A 160 -2.49 -3.59 6.63
N GLN A 161 -3.00 -4.75 7.05
CA GLN A 161 -3.59 -4.91 8.36
C GLN A 161 -2.56 -4.83 9.51
N ILE A 162 -1.34 -5.36 9.30
CA ILE A 162 -0.24 -5.22 10.28
C ILE A 162 0.12 -3.74 10.47
N SER A 163 0.22 -3.00 9.35
CA SER A 163 0.46 -1.56 9.33
C SER A 163 -0.65 -0.79 10.02
N ASP A 164 -1.92 -1.07 9.71
CA ASP A 164 -3.08 -0.46 10.36
C ASP A 164 -3.07 -0.69 11.87
N PHE A 165 -2.80 -1.93 12.29
CA PHE A 165 -2.71 -2.28 13.69
C PHE A 165 -1.60 -1.47 14.37
N THR A 166 -0.42 -1.44 13.77
CA THR A 166 0.74 -0.71 14.28
C THR A 166 0.44 0.78 14.36
N CYS A 167 -0.07 1.39 13.28
CA CYS A 167 -0.44 2.81 13.21
C CYS A 167 -1.44 3.20 14.30
N ASN A 168 -2.42 2.34 14.61
CA ASN A 168 -3.35 2.60 15.72
C ASN A 168 -2.63 2.69 17.07
N LEU A 169 -1.67 1.81 17.32
CA LEU A 169 -0.97 1.74 18.59
C LEU A 169 0.09 2.84 18.75
N ILE A 170 0.66 3.33 17.64
CA ILE A 170 1.67 4.40 17.62
C ILE A 170 1.13 5.76 17.16
N CYS A 171 -0.19 5.91 17.01
CA CYS A 171 -0.81 7.13 16.46
C CYS A 171 -0.37 8.40 17.21
N GLY A 172 -0.25 8.32 18.54
CA GLY A 172 0.23 9.43 19.35
C GLY A 172 1.67 9.86 19.05
N PHE A 173 2.54 8.89 18.71
CA PHE A 173 3.90 9.17 18.25
C PHE A 173 3.89 9.82 16.87
N LEU A 174 3.13 9.29 15.90
CA LEU A 174 3.03 9.89 14.56
C LEU A 174 2.50 11.34 14.61
N ALA A 175 1.51 11.61 15.46
CA ALA A 175 0.98 12.95 15.67
C ALA A 175 2.01 13.90 16.31
N LYS A 176 2.78 13.41 17.30
CA LYS A 176 3.86 14.19 17.92
C LYS A 176 4.98 14.49 16.92
N TYR A 177 5.46 13.47 16.21
CA TYR A 177 6.47 13.57 15.16
C TYR A 177 6.05 14.61 14.09
N THR A 178 4.80 14.53 13.63
CA THR A 178 4.29 15.49 12.65
C THR A 178 4.16 16.90 13.21
N GLU A 179 3.69 17.06 14.45
CA GLU A 179 3.57 18.37 15.10
C GLU A 179 4.95 19.05 15.26
N GLU A 180 5.98 18.29 15.62
CA GLU A 180 7.35 18.79 15.76
C GLU A 180 7.92 19.30 14.43
N PHE A 181 7.69 18.58 13.33
CA PHE A 181 8.00 19.04 11.98
C PHE A 181 7.22 20.30 11.61
N ALA A 182 5.90 20.25 11.79
CA ALA A 182 4.97 21.29 11.36
C ALA A 182 5.27 22.64 12.04
N LYS A 183 5.55 22.64 13.34
CA LYS A 183 5.90 23.86 14.10
C LYS A 183 7.14 24.57 13.59
N LYS A 184 8.10 23.82 13.02
CA LYS A 184 9.38 24.36 12.55
C LYS A 184 9.33 24.81 11.09
N HIS A 185 8.64 24.05 10.25
CA HIS A 185 8.79 24.18 8.79
C HIS A 185 7.53 24.68 8.07
N ILE A 186 6.36 24.66 8.70
CA ILE A 186 5.09 24.99 8.02
C ILE A 186 4.53 26.30 8.55
N HIS A 187 4.09 27.16 7.62
CA HIS A 187 3.46 28.43 7.96
C HIS A 187 2.17 28.22 8.77
N LYS A 188 1.98 29.03 9.82
CA LYS A 188 0.86 28.89 10.78
C LYS A 188 -0.53 28.89 10.13
N SER A 189 -0.71 29.56 8.98
CA SER A 189 -2.00 29.57 8.25
C SER A 189 -2.39 28.21 7.67
N ARG A 190 -1.45 27.27 7.54
CA ARG A 190 -1.68 25.90 7.08
C ARG A 190 -1.76 24.89 8.23
N LEU A 191 -1.76 25.35 9.48
CA LEU A 191 -1.85 24.52 10.67
C LEU A 191 -3.18 24.74 11.38
N ALA A 192 -3.71 23.69 11.99
CA ALA A 192 -4.86 23.78 12.88
C ALA A 192 -4.72 22.83 14.06
N LYS A 193 -5.45 23.11 15.14
CA LYS A 193 -5.50 22.22 16.30
C LYS A 193 -6.52 21.12 16.05
N PHE A 194 -6.08 19.87 16.10
CA PHE A 194 -6.93 18.69 15.96
C PHE A 194 -6.91 17.87 17.24
N ASN A 195 -8.08 17.38 17.64
CA ASN A 195 -8.19 16.41 18.73
C ASN A 195 -8.02 15.00 18.14
N VAL A 196 -6.84 14.43 18.31
CA VAL A 196 -6.52 13.09 17.79
C VAL A 196 -7.01 12.06 18.81
N PRO A 197 -7.90 11.12 18.43
CA PRO A 197 -8.37 10.07 19.32
C PRO A 197 -7.29 8.98 19.50
N LYS A 198 -7.41 8.17 20.56
CA LYS A 198 -6.56 6.99 20.80
C LYS A 198 -5.05 7.25 20.71
N VAL A 199 -4.57 8.29 21.38
CA VAL A 199 -3.16 8.71 21.38
C VAL A 199 -2.32 7.85 22.30
N TYR A 200 -2.83 7.49 23.47
CA TYR A 200 -2.16 6.60 24.41
C TYR A 200 -3.20 5.79 25.21
N PHE A 201 -2.80 4.62 25.68
CA PHE A 201 -3.64 3.76 26.50
C PHE A 201 -3.35 3.99 27.99
N ASP A 202 -4.35 4.44 28.75
CA ASP A 202 -4.26 4.57 30.20
C ASP A 202 -4.68 3.22 30.83
N SER A 203 -3.71 2.49 31.36
CA SER A 203 -3.91 1.17 31.97
C SER A 203 -4.73 1.21 33.26
N ARG A 204 -4.73 2.33 34.00
CA ARG A 204 -5.51 2.54 35.22
C ARG A 204 -6.99 2.69 34.89
N THR A 205 -7.32 3.50 33.89
CA THR A 205 -8.72 3.68 33.45
C THR A 205 -9.17 2.65 32.42
N LYS A 206 -8.24 1.83 31.90
CA LYS A 206 -8.44 0.83 30.83
C LYS A 206 -9.05 1.45 29.57
N SER A 207 -8.64 2.68 29.25
CA SER A 207 -9.22 3.46 28.17
C SER A 207 -8.15 4.14 27.33
N TRP A 208 -8.48 4.35 26.06
CA TRP A 208 -7.67 5.13 25.15
C TRP A 208 -7.99 6.62 25.32
N ALA A 209 -6.97 7.43 25.56
CA ALA A 209 -7.11 8.86 25.74
C ALA A 209 -6.84 9.63 24.42
N ALA A 210 -7.55 10.73 24.23
CA ALA A 210 -7.31 11.67 23.13
C ALA A 210 -6.34 12.78 23.56
N LYS A 211 -5.68 13.41 22.58
CA LYS A 211 -4.83 14.57 22.82
C LYS A 211 -4.94 15.56 21.66
N GLN A 212 -4.81 16.84 21.97
CA GLN A 212 -4.78 17.89 20.96
C GLN A 212 -3.36 18.10 20.42
N PHE A 213 -3.23 18.20 19.10
CA PHE A 213 -1.98 18.50 18.39
C PHE A 213 -2.19 19.63 17.39
N LEU A 214 -1.16 20.42 17.13
CA LEU A 214 -1.10 21.39 16.04
C LEU A 214 -0.55 20.71 14.78
N LEU A 215 -1.42 20.37 13.84
CA LEU A 215 -1.09 19.54 12.68
C LEU A 215 -1.34 20.27 11.35
N PRO A 216 -0.67 19.83 10.26
CA PRO A 216 -0.93 20.32 8.91
C PRO A 216 -2.39 20.07 8.52
N LYS A 217 -3.11 21.12 8.16
CA LYS A 217 -4.53 21.07 7.77
C LYS A 217 -4.65 20.85 6.26
N PHE A 218 -5.38 19.82 5.86
CA PHE A 218 -5.72 19.54 4.47
C PHE A 218 -7.23 19.30 4.34
N GLY A 219 -7.94 20.26 3.73
CA GLY A 219 -9.40 20.29 3.76
C GLY A 219 -9.92 20.34 5.20
N ASP A 220 -10.78 19.38 5.56
CA ASP A 220 -11.33 19.22 6.92
C ASP A 220 -10.56 18.20 7.77
N GLN A 221 -9.44 17.68 7.26
CA GLN A 221 -8.63 16.66 7.92
C GLN A 221 -7.24 17.21 8.29
N PHE A 222 -6.51 16.44 9.09
CA PHE A 222 -5.08 16.64 9.31
C PHE A 222 -4.27 15.63 8.49
N VAL A 223 -2.97 15.89 8.38
CA VAL A 223 -2.02 14.98 7.74
C VAL A 223 -0.98 14.54 8.76
N LEU A 224 -0.58 13.28 8.71
CA LEU A 224 0.50 12.69 9.50
C LEU A 224 1.68 12.32 8.60
N LEU A 225 2.88 12.68 9.04
CA LEU A 225 4.14 12.18 8.49
C LEU A 225 4.55 10.89 9.21
N THR A 226 5.19 10.00 8.47
CA THR A 226 5.70 8.72 8.99
C THR A 226 7.21 8.66 8.78
N PRO A 227 8.00 8.28 9.79
CA PRO A 227 9.44 8.05 9.63
C PRO A 227 9.72 6.99 8.56
N VAL A 228 10.71 7.23 7.69
CA VAL A 228 11.05 6.31 6.60
C VAL A 228 11.63 5.00 7.11
N ASP A 229 12.33 5.03 8.25
CA ASP A 229 13.04 3.89 8.80
C ASP A 229 12.13 2.82 9.45
N ILE A 230 10.83 3.09 9.56
CA ILE A 230 9.80 2.13 9.99
C ILE A 230 8.89 1.66 8.85
N LEU A 231 9.16 2.09 7.61
CA LEU A 231 8.35 1.75 6.44
C LEU A 231 8.90 0.57 5.64
N THR A 232 8.00 -0.11 4.94
CA THR A 232 8.30 -1.12 3.91
C THR A 232 7.33 -0.98 2.73
N LYS A 233 7.68 -1.51 1.56
CA LYS A 233 6.82 -1.52 0.35
C LYS A 233 6.13 -2.86 0.12
N ASP A 234 6.82 -3.95 0.44
CA ASP A 234 6.37 -5.32 0.17
C ASP A 234 5.87 -5.95 1.48
N GLU A 235 5.90 -7.29 1.60
CA GLU A 235 5.52 -7.96 2.85
C GLU A 235 6.31 -7.45 4.06
N ALA A 236 5.64 -7.47 5.22
CA ALA A 236 6.28 -7.28 6.51
C ALA A 236 7.32 -8.39 6.74
N TRP A 237 8.37 -8.07 7.51
CA TRP A 237 9.47 -8.99 7.79
C TRP A 237 8.98 -10.31 8.40
N ILE A 238 8.07 -10.21 9.37
CA ILE A 238 7.33 -11.35 9.92
C ILE A 238 5.94 -11.34 9.28
N SER A 239 5.69 -12.26 8.35
CA SER A 239 4.41 -12.41 7.66
C SER A 239 4.01 -13.87 7.48
N HIS A 240 2.71 -14.13 7.30
CA HIS A 240 2.19 -15.47 7.02
C HIS A 240 2.77 -16.04 5.72
N ARG A 241 2.86 -15.22 4.68
CA ARG A 241 3.47 -15.62 3.41
C ARG A 241 4.94 -16.00 3.58
N GLY A 242 5.72 -15.19 4.32
CA GLY A 242 7.10 -15.52 4.64
C GLY A 242 7.23 -16.84 5.43
N PHE A 243 6.29 -17.12 6.33
CA PHE A 243 6.25 -18.39 7.06
C PHE A 243 6.02 -19.59 6.12
N VAL A 244 5.09 -19.46 5.18
CA VAL A 244 4.80 -20.51 4.18
C VAL A 244 6.03 -20.77 3.30
N GLU A 245 6.66 -19.70 2.80
CA GLU A 245 7.85 -19.79 1.94
C GLU A 245 9.05 -20.40 2.68
N ASP A 246 9.23 -20.09 3.97
CA ASP A 246 10.36 -20.56 4.78
C ASP A 246 10.05 -21.83 5.58
N TYR A 247 8.88 -22.46 5.41
CA TYR A 247 8.44 -23.55 6.27
C TYR A 247 9.48 -24.69 6.39
N SER A 248 10.15 -25.04 5.29
CA SER A 248 11.24 -26.04 5.31
C SER A 248 12.43 -25.61 6.18
N SER A 249 12.84 -24.34 6.10
CA SER A 249 13.92 -23.78 6.91
C SER A 249 13.55 -23.73 8.39
N VAL A 250 12.29 -23.39 8.69
CA VAL A 250 11.74 -23.42 10.05
C VAL A 250 11.83 -24.83 10.61
N MET A 251 11.37 -25.85 9.87
CA MET A 251 11.43 -27.24 10.30
C MET A 251 12.86 -27.74 10.52
N SER A 252 13.81 -27.34 9.67
CA SER A 252 15.23 -27.68 9.85
C SER A 252 15.86 -26.99 11.07
N SER A 253 15.30 -25.88 11.56
CA SER A 253 15.78 -25.18 12.75
C SER A 253 15.30 -25.76 14.09
N ILE A 254 14.42 -26.77 14.05
CA ILE A 254 13.90 -27.45 15.25
C ILE A 254 14.91 -28.50 15.71
N ASP A 255 15.64 -28.21 16.78
CA ASP A 255 16.68 -29.10 17.33
C ASP A 255 16.10 -30.38 17.95
N ASN A 256 14.86 -30.33 18.44
CA ASN A 256 14.19 -31.51 19.01
C ASN A 256 13.66 -32.42 17.90
N ASP A 257 14.41 -33.48 17.59
CA ASP A 257 14.08 -34.45 16.54
C ASP A 257 12.71 -35.11 16.71
N GLN A 258 12.30 -35.40 17.95
CA GLN A 258 11.00 -36.01 18.23
C GLN A 258 9.87 -35.03 17.90
N LEU A 259 9.97 -33.78 18.35
CA LEU A 259 9.01 -32.72 18.04
C LEU A 259 8.94 -32.48 16.53
N ARG A 260 10.09 -32.36 15.87
CA ARG A 260 10.19 -32.17 14.43
C ARG A 260 9.52 -33.31 13.67
N SER A 261 9.75 -34.56 14.07
CA SER A 261 9.10 -35.74 13.49
C SER A 261 7.59 -35.71 13.71
N GLN A 262 7.10 -35.35 14.90
CA GLN A 262 5.67 -35.25 15.19
C GLN A 262 4.97 -34.22 14.31
N ILE A 263 5.59 -33.05 14.12
CA ILE A 263 5.06 -31.98 13.26
C ILE A 263 5.02 -32.45 11.80
N ASN A 264 6.11 -33.02 11.29
CA ASN A 264 6.19 -33.53 9.92
C ASN A 264 5.14 -34.62 9.65
N THR A 265 5.02 -35.61 10.55
CA THR A 265 3.99 -36.66 10.42
C THR A 265 2.59 -36.06 10.37
N TYR A 266 2.27 -35.10 11.25
CA TYR A 266 0.97 -34.42 11.22
C TYR A 266 0.74 -33.67 9.91
N PHE A 267 1.73 -32.87 9.48
CA PHE A 267 1.68 -32.09 8.26
C PHE A 267 1.42 -32.98 7.04
N THR A 268 2.25 -34.01 6.83
CA THR A 268 2.11 -34.94 5.70
C THR A 268 0.80 -35.71 5.75
N SER A 269 0.30 -36.09 6.93
CA SER A 269 -0.99 -36.79 7.05
C SER A 269 -2.21 -35.89 6.78
N THR A 270 -2.05 -34.57 6.86
CA THR A 270 -3.13 -33.60 6.68
C THR A 270 -3.11 -32.95 5.29
N LEU A 271 -1.94 -32.88 4.67
CA LEU A 271 -1.74 -32.28 3.35
C LEU A 271 -2.30 -33.21 2.25
N PRO A 272 -3.19 -32.72 1.36
CA PRO A 272 -3.61 -33.47 0.19
C PRO A 272 -2.43 -33.84 -0.73
N LEU A 273 -2.49 -34.97 -1.43
CA LEU A 273 -1.41 -35.46 -2.30
C LEU A 273 -1.03 -34.46 -3.42
N ASP A 274 -2.04 -33.81 -4.01
CA ASP A 274 -1.87 -32.78 -5.05
C ASP A 274 -2.37 -31.42 -4.54
N ALA A 275 -1.90 -31.03 -3.34
CA ALA A 275 -2.36 -29.82 -2.68
C ALA A 275 -2.11 -28.55 -3.52
N THR A 276 -3.17 -27.76 -3.67
CA THR A 276 -3.09 -26.37 -4.12
C THR A 276 -2.41 -25.49 -3.06
N GLN A 277 -1.99 -24.29 -3.46
CA GLN A 277 -1.44 -23.30 -2.51
C GLN A 277 -2.43 -22.97 -1.38
N GLU A 278 -3.72 -22.91 -1.68
CA GLU A 278 -4.77 -22.63 -0.68
C GLU A 278 -4.93 -23.79 0.32
N GLU A 279 -4.82 -25.03 -0.14
CA GLU A 279 -4.85 -26.22 0.71
C GLU A 279 -3.58 -26.36 1.56
N LEU A 280 -2.42 -25.96 1.02
CA LEU A 280 -1.18 -25.85 1.76
C LEU A 280 -1.31 -24.84 2.91
N GLU A 281 -1.78 -23.63 2.61
CA GLU A 281 -1.99 -22.57 3.61
C GLU A 281 -3.00 -23.01 4.68
N THR A 282 -4.11 -23.61 4.28
CA THR A 282 -5.11 -24.17 5.22
C THR A 282 -4.52 -25.28 6.09
N THR A 283 -3.62 -26.10 5.54
CA THR A 283 -2.92 -27.16 6.30
C THR A 283 -1.95 -26.56 7.32
N LEU A 284 -1.24 -25.50 6.95
CA LEU A 284 -0.37 -24.75 7.86
C LEU A 284 -1.15 -24.07 8.99
N GLU A 285 -2.32 -23.50 8.72
CA GLU A 285 -3.19 -22.96 9.78
C GLU A 285 -3.58 -24.04 10.80
N LYS A 286 -3.97 -25.24 10.33
CA LYS A 286 -4.29 -26.38 11.21
C LYS A 286 -3.06 -26.79 12.03
N LEU A 287 -1.89 -26.82 11.40
CA LEU A 287 -0.62 -27.12 12.04
C LEU A 287 -0.27 -26.12 13.13
N ILE A 288 -0.39 -24.83 12.88
CA ILE A 288 -0.13 -23.77 13.87
C ILE A 288 -1.07 -23.92 15.07
N ASN A 289 -2.35 -24.20 14.84
CA ASN A 289 -3.31 -24.42 15.92
C ASN A 289 -2.94 -25.62 16.80
N LYS A 290 -2.35 -26.68 16.22
CA LYS A 290 -1.92 -27.87 16.94
C LYS A 290 -0.53 -27.75 17.57
N PHE A 291 0.39 -27.07 16.90
CA PHE A 291 1.78 -26.88 17.30
C PHE A 291 2.17 -25.39 17.24
N PRO A 292 1.63 -24.53 18.14
CA PRO A 292 1.93 -23.09 18.14
C PRO A 292 3.42 -22.76 18.23
N VAL A 293 4.20 -23.64 18.87
CA VAL A 293 5.65 -23.52 19.04
C VAL A 293 6.40 -23.33 17.71
N VAL A 294 5.85 -23.81 16.60
CA VAL A 294 6.45 -23.62 15.26
C VAL A 294 6.58 -22.14 14.91
N LEU A 295 5.67 -21.29 15.39
CA LEU A 295 5.75 -19.85 15.20
C LEU A 295 6.98 -19.25 15.91
N ASP A 296 7.36 -19.78 17.07
CA ASP A 296 8.53 -19.29 17.82
C ASP A 296 9.82 -19.62 17.07
N TYR A 297 9.90 -20.81 16.45
CA TYR A 297 11.03 -21.16 15.58
C TYR A 297 11.14 -20.23 14.37
N TYR A 298 10.00 -19.88 13.75
CA TYR A 298 9.97 -18.92 12.65
C TYR A 298 10.40 -17.52 13.08
N ILE A 299 9.87 -17.03 14.22
CA ILE A 299 10.24 -15.73 14.76
C ILE A 299 11.72 -15.69 15.10
N ARG A 300 12.27 -16.72 15.75
CA ARG A 300 13.68 -16.82 16.08
C ARG A 300 14.58 -16.74 14.85
N LEU A 301 14.17 -17.40 13.75
CA LEU A 301 14.87 -17.31 12.47
C LEU A 301 14.87 -15.86 11.95
N ARG A 302 13.71 -15.20 11.97
CA ARG A 302 13.55 -13.80 11.54
C ARG A 302 14.32 -12.80 12.41
N GLU A 303 14.39 -13.02 13.72
CA GLU A 303 15.19 -12.21 14.65
C GLU A 303 16.69 -12.33 14.35
N LYS A 304 17.18 -13.55 14.15
CA LYS A 304 18.59 -13.81 13.80
C LYS A 304 18.99 -13.13 12.49
N GLU A 305 18.06 -13.06 11.55
CA GLU A 305 18.23 -12.42 10.25
C GLU A 305 17.82 -10.93 10.25
N GLY A 306 17.50 -10.35 11.41
CA GLY A 306 16.84 -9.05 11.53
C GLY A 306 17.59 -7.87 10.91
N SER A 307 18.92 -7.93 10.81
CA SER A 307 19.71 -6.94 10.07
C SER A 307 19.32 -6.87 8.59
N GLY A 308 18.92 -8.00 8.00
CA GLY A 308 18.37 -8.08 6.65
C GLY A 308 17.07 -7.32 6.47
N ALA A 309 16.25 -7.18 7.52
CA ALA A 309 14.98 -6.44 7.46
C ALA A 309 15.20 -4.97 7.11
N ARG A 310 16.15 -4.31 7.79
CA ARG A 310 16.51 -2.90 7.53
C ARG A 310 17.11 -2.69 6.15
N VAL A 311 18.00 -3.59 5.72
CA VAL A 311 18.63 -3.50 4.39
C VAL A 311 17.58 -3.65 3.29
N LEU A 312 16.74 -4.68 3.38
CA LEU A 312 15.69 -4.94 2.41
C LEU A 312 14.61 -3.85 2.42
N SER A 313 14.20 -3.34 3.59
CA SER A 313 13.23 -2.25 3.66
C SER A 313 13.80 -0.97 3.06
N SER A 314 15.05 -0.62 3.36
CA SER A 314 15.74 0.54 2.80
C SER A 314 15.85 0.45 1.27
N GLU A 315 16.26 -0.70 0.72
CA GLU A 315 16.30 -0.92 -0.73
C GLU A 315 14.92 -0.78 -1.37
N LYS A 316 13.89 -1.39 -0.79
CA LYS A 316 12.50 -1.30 -1.28
C LYS A 316 11.96 0.12 -1.21
N LEU A 317 12.29 0.87 -0.16
CA LEU A 317 11.90 2.26 0.00
C LEU A 317 12.62 3.17 -0.98
N LYS A 318 13.91 2.93 -1.25
CA LYS A 318 14.62 3.64 -2.31
C LYS A 318 13.95 3.42 -3.66
N GLN A 319 13.63 2.17 -3.99
CA GLN A 319 12.87 1.83 -5.20
C GLN A 319 11.49 2.49 -5.25
N ALA A 320 10.77 2.55 -4.12
CA ALA A 320 9.49 3.23 -4.02
C ALA A 320 9.62 4.74 -4.20
N SER A 321 10.67 5.35 -3.63
CA SER A 321 10.96 6.78 -3.74
C SER A 321 11.33 7.14 -5.18
N ASP A 322 12.20 6.35 -5.81
CA ASP A 322 12.57 6.50 -7.21
C ASP A 322 11.32 6.45 -8.11
N LEU A 323 10.42 5.48 -7.87
CA LEU A 323 9.20 5.31 -8.65
C LEU A 323 8.17 6.43 -8.40
N PHE A 324 7.81 6.68 -7.14
CA PHE A 324 6.67 7.51 -6.79
C PHE A 324 7.01 8.98 -6.57
N LEU A 325 8.26 9.34 -6.26
CA LEU A 325 8.67 10.74 -6.05
C LEU A 325 9.43 11.28 -7.25
N THR A 326 10.36 10.50 -7.81
CA THR A 326 11.21 10.95 -8.92
C THR A 326 10.54 10.71 -10.28
N GLN A 327 10.28 9.44 -10.61
CA GLN A 327 9.79 9.05 -11.93
C GLN A 327 8.39 9.61 -12.22
N LEU A 328 7.52 9.62 -11.22
CA LEU A 328 6.19 10.22 -11.35
C LEU A 328 6.24 11.74 -11.55
N LYS A 329 7.09 12.46 -10.81
CA LYS A 329 7.24 13.91 -10.98
C LYS A 329 7.76 14.25 -12.38
N GLU A 330 8.68 13.45 -12.90
CA GLU A 330 9.16 13.56 -14.28
C GLU A 330 8.04 13.27 -15.29
N LEU A 331 7.23 12.23 -15.07
CA LEU A 331 6.07 11.91 -15.91
C LEU A 331 5.08 13.09 -15.96
N VAL A 332 4.69 13.62 -14.81
CA VAL A 332 3.76 14.75 -14.71
C VAL A 332 4.34 15.98 -15.40
N GLY A 333 5.63 16.29 -15.19
CA GLY A 333 6.29 17.41 -15.87
C GLY A 333 6.38 17.26 -17.39
N ARG A 334 6.44 16.03 -17.92
CA ARG A 334 6.36 15.77 -19.37
C ARG A 334 4.93 15.91 -19.88
N LEU A 335 3.95 15.39 -19.14
CA LEU A 335 2.53 15.49 -19.49
C LEU A 335 2.03 16.95 -19.48
N ASP A 336 2.50 17.78 -18.55
CA ASP A 336 2.16 19.20 -18.45
C ASP A 336 2.59 20.02 -19.69
N LYS A 337 3.62 19.56 -20.41
CA LYS A 337 4.06 20.17 -21.68
C LYS A 337 3.17 19.80 -22.87
N THR A 338 2.21 18.91 -22.68
CA THR A 338 1.28 18.45 -23.73
C THR A 338 -0.12 19.00 -23.47
N LYS A 339 -1.06 18.72 -24.39
CA LYS A 339 -2.48 19.04 -24.18
C LYS A 339 -3.19 18.08 -23.22
N PHE A 340 -2.46 17.22 -22.49
CA PHE A 340 -2.99 16.16 -21.65
C PHE A 340 -4.01 16.63 -20.59
N TYR A 341 -3.88 17.85 -20.07
CA TYR A 341 -4.80 18.42 -19.08
C TYR A 341 -5.91 19.29 -19.70
N GLN A 342 -6.01 19.39 -21.03
CA GLN A 342 -7.10 20.11 -21.71
C GLN A 342 -8.31 19.17 -21.86
N THR A 343 -9.48 19.59 -21.38
CA THR A 343 -10.70 18.75 -21.30
C THR A 343 -11.37 18.54 -22.67
N ILE A 344 -11.66 17.29 -23.03
CA ILE A 344 -12.50 16.92 -24.18
C ILE A 344 -13.85 16.39 -23.67
N PRO A 345 -15.02 16.82 -24.18
CA PRO A 345 -16.33 16.48 -23.62
C PRO A 345 -16.85 15.07 -24.03
N ASN A 346 -16.08 14.01 -23.76
CA ASN A 346 -16.52 12.61 -23.82
C ASN A 346 -15.56 11.67 -23.05
N SER A 347 -16.07 10.86 -22.12
CA SER A 347 -15.25 10.01 -21.24
C SER A 347 -14.42 8.96 -21.98
N PHE A 348 -14.92 8.44 -23.11
CA PHE A 348 -14.22 7.44 -23.91
C PHE A 348 -13.09 8.08 -24.72
N VAL A 349 -13.37 9.19 -25.40
CA VAL A 349 -12.36 9.93 -26.16
C VAL A 349 -11.29 10.47 -25.23
N GLU A 350 -11.68 11.10 -24.12
CA GLU A 350 -10.74 11.58 -23.09
C GLU A 350 -9.89 10.43 -22.53
N GLY A 351 -10.52 9.31 -22.16
CA GLY A 351 -9.82 8.12 -21.67
C GLY A 351 -8.84 7.55 -22.69
N LEU A 352 -9.26 7.43 -23.95
CA LEU A 352 -8.42 6.88 -25.01
C LEU A 352 -7.27 7.81 -25.38
N GLU A 353 -7.52 9.12 -25.49
CA GLU A 353 -6.48 10.11 -25.74
C GLU A 353 -5.47 10.14 -24.58
N ARG A 354 -5.90 10.04 -23.33
CA ARG A 354 -4.97 9.94 -22.18
C ARG A 354 -4.13 8.68 -22.19
N VAL A 355 -4.72 7.52 -22.52
CA VAL A 355 -3.95 6.28 -22.70
C VAL A 355 -2.96 6.43 -23.87
N LYS A 356 -3.34 7.11 -24.96
CA LYS A 356 -2.43 7.41 -26.08
C LYS A 356 -1.33 8.40 -25.71
N TYR A 357 -1.61 9.41 -24.91
CA TYR A 357 -0.58 10.33 -24.41
C TYR A 357 0.41 9.60 -23.50
N LEU A 358 -0.09 8.76 -22.59
CA LEU A 358 0.76 7.90 -21.78
C LEU A 358 1.63 7.00 -22.67
N LYS A 359 1.04 6.39 -23.70
CA LYS A 359 1.77 5.61 -24.71
C LYS A 359 2.86 6.45 -25.39
N ASP A 360 2.56 7.67 -25.84
CA ASP A 360 3.53 8.53 -26.52
C ASP A 360 4.70 8.91 -25.61
N VAL A 361 4.41 9.27 -24.36
CA VAL A 361 5.46 9.59 -23.37
C VAL A 361 6.33 8.37 -23.08
N ILE A 362 5.72 7.20 -22.87
CA ILE A 362 6.43 5.94 -22.65
C ILE A 362 7.30 5.60 -23.85
N GLU A 363 6.75 5.72 -25.06
CA GLU A 363 7.37 5.16 -26.24
C GLU A 363 8.41 6.06 -26.89
N LYS A 364 8.18 7.38 -26.88
CA LYS A 364 8.93 8.34 -27.70
C LYS A 364 9.70 9.37 -26.90
N GLN A 365 9.35 9.54 -25.62
CA GLN A 365 9.99 10.54 -24.78
C GLN A 365 10.89 9.89 -23.72
N ASP A 366 11.37 8.67 -23.93
CA ASP A 366 12.10 7.88 -22.92
C ASP A 366 11.28 7.55 -21.65
N GLY A 367 9.95 7.65 -21.70
CA GLY A 367 9.10 7.37 -20.54
C GLY A 367 9.15 5.90 -20.10
N TYR A 368 9.57 4.97 -20.95
CA TYR A 368 9.83 3.57 -20.57
C TYR A 368 10.85 3.45 -19.42
N LYS A 369 11.80 4.38 -19.29
CA LYS A 369 12.78 4.42 -18.19
C LYS A 369 12.11 4.60 -16.83
N LEU A 370 10.95 5.27 -16.82
CA LEU A 370 10.11 5.48 -15.63
C LEU A 370 9.42 4.20 -15.15
N PHE A 371 9.49 3.13 -15.93
CA PHE A 371 8.95 1.81 -15.57
C PHE A 371 10.08 0.82 -15.30
N LEU A 372 11.31 1.31 -15.11
CA LEU A 372 12.47 0.53 -14.70
C LEU A 372 12.84 0.89 -13.25
N VAL A 373 12.89 -0.12 -12.40
CA VAL A 373 13.31 0.01 -11.00
C VAL A 373 14.57 -0.82 -10.84
N GLY A 374 15.70 -0.17 -10.55
CA GLY A 374 17.02 -0.83 -10.52
C GLY A 374 17.40 -1.49 -11.86
N GLY A 375 17.02 -0.87 -12.99
CA GLY A 375 17.27 -1.38 -14.34
C GLY A 375 16.39 -2.54 -14.78
N LYS A 376 15.44 -2.98 -13.94
CA LYS A 376 14.50 -4.07 -14.25
C LYS A 376 13.09 -3.52 -14.49
N PRO A 377 12.34 -4.07 -15.45
CA PRO A 377 10.92 -3.75 -15.66
C PRO A 377 10.08 -3.83 -14.38
N LEU A 378 9.14 -2.90 -14.25
CA LEU A 378 8.11 -2.91 -13.24
C LEU A 378 7.33 -4.24 -13.30
N LYS A 379 7.18 -4.90 -12.16
CA LYS A 379 6.55 -6.23 -12.07
C LYS A 379 5.12 -6.22 -11.55
N ARG A 380 4.58 -5.06 -11.15
CA ARG A 380 3.29 -4.95 -10.46
C ARG A 380 2.35 -4.00 -11.18
N GLU A 381 1.21 -4.52 -11.61
CA GLU A 381 0.13 -3.75 -12.24
C GLU A 381 -0.43 -2.67 -11.30
N ALA A 382 -0.48 -2.95 -9.99
CA ALA A 382 -0.95 -1.99 -8.98
C ALA A 382 -0.12 -0.70 -8.94
N ASP A 383 1.20 -0.79 -9.10
CA ASP A 383 2.07 0.39 -9.11
C ASP A 383 1.79 1.26 -10.36
N LEU A 384 1.54 0.62 -11.51
CA LEU A 384 1.15 1.30 -12.76
C LEU A 384 -0.21 2.00 -12.62
N GLN A 385 -1.18 1.34 -11.98
CA GLN A 385 -2.49 1.94 -11.70
C GLN A 385 -2.33 3.19 -10.82
N ILE A 386 -1.55 3.09 -9.74
CA ILE A 386 -1.27 4.24 -8.85
C ILE A 386 -0.61 5.38 -9.63
N MET A 387 0.45 5.09 -10.40
CA MET A 387 1.11 6.10 -11.23
C MET A 387 0.16 6.74 -12.25
N PHE A 388 -0.66 5.94 -12.95
CA PHE A 388 -1.61 6.47 -13.92
C PHE A 388 -2.61 7.38 -13.22
N LYS A 389 -3.19 6.97 -12.10
CA LYS A 389 -4.13 7.81 -11.35
C LYS A 389 -3.51 9.14 -10.92
N LEU A 390 -2.27 9.10 -10.48
CA LEU A 390 -1.48 10.28 -10.14
C LEU A 390 -1.23 11.20 -11.33
N THR A 391 -1.66 10.87 -12.55
CA THR A 391 -1.71 11.80 -13.69
C THR A 391 -3.10 12.44 -13.88
N TRP A 392 -4.17 11.91 -13.29
CA TRP A 392 -5.56 12.37 -13.51
C TRP A 392 -6.06 13.45 -12.55
N PHE A 393 -5.30 13.78 -11.51
CA PHE A 393 -5.73 14.70 -10.43
C PHE A 393 -6.07 16.14 -10.89
N ALA A 394 -5.70 16.53 -12.10
CA ALA A 394 -6.03 17.84 -12.69
C ALA A 394 -7.04 17.75 -13.86
N SER A 395 -7.70 16.60 -14.05
CA SER A 395 -8.79 16.46 -15.00
C SER A 395 -10.10 17.04 -14.45
N ALA A 396 -10.96 17.56 -15.32
CA ALA A 396 -12.35 17.87 -14.99
C ALA A 396 -13.24 16.60 -14.91
N PHE A 397 -12.72 15.44 -15.33
CA PHE A 397 -13.39 14.15 -15.22
C PHE A 397 -13.11 13.51 -13.86
N ASP A 398 -14.16 12.88 -13.31
CA ASP A 398 -14.01 12.04 -12.14
C ASP A 398 -13.49 10.66 -12.56
N ALA A 399 -12.26 10.34 -12.13
CA ALA A 399 -11.58 9.08 -12.39
C ALA A 399 -11.53 8.25 -11.10
N ASN A 400 -12.57 7.43 -10.89
CA ASN A 400 -12.68 6.59 -9.71
C ASN A 400 -11.99 5.25 -9.92
N ALA A 401 -11.02 4.95 -9.06
CA ALA A 401 -10.45 3.62 -8.95
C ALA A 401 -11.33 2.76 -8.03
N GLU A 402 -11.66 1.53 -8.45
CA GLU A 402 -12.47 0.57 -7.68
C GLU A 402 -13.95 0.95 -7.44
N VAL A 403 -14.69 1.29 -8.50
CA VAL A 403 -16.15 1.29 -8.42
C VAL A 403 -16.64 -0.17 -8.28
N ASN A 404 -16.79 -0.62 -7.03
CA ASN A 404 -17.22 -1.97 -6.73
C ASN A 404 -18.76 -2.06 -6.75
N ASN A 405 -19.34 -2.15 -7.95
CA ASN A 405 -20.79 -2.34 -8.14
C ASN A 405 -21.23 -3.81 -7.91
N GLY A 406 -20.51 -4.54 -7.04
CA GLY A 406 -20.93 -5.83 -6.49
C GLY A 406 -20.36 -7.08 -7.15
N ARG A 407 -19.54 -7.01 -8.21
CA ARG A 407 -19.02 -8.20 -8.93
C ARG A 407 -17.56 -8.11 -9.43
N GLY A 408 -16.75 -7.26 -8.80
CA GLY A 408 -15.31 -7.13 -9.04
C GLY A 408 -14.90 -5.72 -9.50
N PRO A 409 -13.73 -5.20 -9.08
CA PRO A 409 -13.34 -3.82 -9.38
C PRO A 409 -12.83 -3.67 -10.82
N ALA A 410 -13.33 -2.67 -11.55
CA ALA A 410 -12.63 -2.11 -12.70
C ALA A 410 -11.44 -1.25 -12.22
N ASP A 411 -10.35 -1.18 -13.00
CA ASP A 411 -9.16 -0.41 -12.59
C ASP A 411 -9.48 1.10 -12.52
N PHE A 412 -10.17 1.64 -13.53
CA PHE A 412 -10.70 3.00 -13.54
C PHE A 412 -12.08 3.07 -14.18
N VAL A 413 -12.96 3.90 -13.59
CA VAL A 413 -14.16 4.42 -14.24
C VAL A 413 -13.97 5.92 -14.42
N VAL A 414 -13.88 6.36 -15.67
CA VAL A 414 -13.82 7.77 -16.05
C VAL A 414 -15.23 8.23 -16.36
N SER A 415 -15.69 9.30 -15.72
CA SER A 415 -17.06 9.77 -15.87
C SER A 415 -17.18 11.28 -16.02
N TYR A 416 -18.16 11.70 -16.83
CA TYR A 416 -18.62 13.09 -16.94
C TYR A 416 -20.12 13.14 -16.67
N GLY A 417 -20.46 13.35 -15.40
CA GLY A 417 -21.83 13.14 -14.92
C GLY A 417 -22.26 11.67 -14.96
N SER A 418 -23.55 11.42 -14.71
CA SER A 418 -24.07 10.04 -14.59
C SER A 418 -24.33 9.34 -15.93
N ALA A 419 -24.40 10.09 -17.03
CA ALA A 419 -24.79 9.62 -18.36
C ALA A 419 -23.61 9.28 -19.28
N ASP A 420 -22.38 9.55 -18.88
CA ASP A 420 -21.17 9.27 -19.67
C ASP A 420 -20.11 8.60 -18.80
N LYS A 421 -19.84 7.32 -19.08
CA LYS A 421 -18.92 6.48 -18.30
C LYS A 421 -18.12 5.53 -19.19
N THR A 422 -16.81 5.52 -19.00
CA THR A 422 -15.87 4.61 -19.67
C THR A 422 -15.01 3.89 -18.64
N ILE A 423 -14.78 2.60 -18.88
CA ILE A 423 -13.87 1.79 -18.08
C ILE A 423 -12.49 1.79 -18.74
N ILE A 424 -11.43 1.95 -17.95
CA ILE A 424 -10.03 1.77 -18.38
C ILE A 424 -9.40 0.67 -17.53
N GLU A 425 -8.80 -0.33 -18.18
CA GLU A 425 -8.08 -1.43 -17.55
C GLU A 425 -6.62 -1.43 -17.97
N PHE A 426 -5.71 -1.57 -17.00
CA PHE A 426 -4.29 -1.75 -17.27
C PHE A 426 -3.92 -3.21 -17.13
N LYS A 427 -3.08 -3.74 -18.02
CA LYS A 427 -2.60 -5.12 -17.93
C LYS A 427 -1.12 -5.20 -18.27
N LEU A 428 -0.40 -6.06 -17.57
CA LEU A 428 0.94 -6.49 -17.96
C LEU A 428 0.85 -7.66 -18.95
N ALA A 429 1.62 -7.62 -20.04
CA ALA A 429 1.69 -8.70 -21.03
C ALA A 429 2.21 -10.03 -20.43
N SER A 430 3.01 -9.94 -19.37
CA SER A 430 3.50 -11.09 -18.59
C SER A 430 2.41 -11.78 -17.77
N ASN A 431 1.23 -11.18 -17.58
CA ASN A 431 0.15 -11.76 -16.79
C ASN A 431 -0.33 -13.09 -17.40
N ASN A 432 -0.32 -14.17 -16.60
CA ASN A 432 -0.73 -15.51 -17.02
C ASN A 432 -2.26 -15.62 -17.25
N LYS A 433 -3.05 -14.73 -16.63
CA LYS A 433 -4.51 -14.68 -16.79
C LYS A 433 -4.96 -13.73 -17.90
N LEU A 434 -4.03 -13.15 -18.68
CA LEU A 434 -4.33 -12.13 -19.69
C LEU A 434 -5.37 -12.59 -20.72
N GLU A 435 -5.27 -13.82 -21.24
CA GLU A 435 -6.23 -14.36 -22.20
C GLU A 435 -7.65 -14.42 -21.61
N GLY A 436 -7.78 -14.88 -20.37
CA GLY A 436 -9.05 -14.87 -19.65
C GLY A 436 -9.59 -13.46 -19.42
N ASN A 437 -8.73 -12.50 -19.08
CA ASN A 437 -9.11 -11.10 -18.87
C ASN A 437 -9.54 -10.40 -20.17
N LEU A 438 -8.91 -10.74 -21.30
CA LEU A 438 -9.29 -10.25 -22.62
C LEU A 438 -10.72 -10.69 -22.97
N LEU A 439 -11.06 -11.95 -22.66
CA LEU A 439 -12.33 -12.60 -22.99
C LEU A 439 -13.48 -12.33 -22.02
N LYS A 440 -13.20 -12.29 -20.70
CA LYS A 440 -14.24 -12.30 -19.65
C LYS A 440 -14.70 -10.90 -19.19
N GLN A 441 -13.95 -9.83 -19.50
CA GLN A 441 -14.14 -8.54 -18.82
C GLN A 441 -14.78 -7.42 -19.66
N ALA A 442 -15.23 -7.67 -20.89
CA ALA A 442 -15.87 -6.61 -21.69
C ALA A 442 -17.39 -6.51 -21.50
N GLU A 443 -18.10 -7.63 -21.37
CA GLU A 443 -19.57 -7.63 -21.27
C GLU A 443 -20.07 -7.44 -19.84
N ILE A 444 -19.43 -8.09 -18.87
CA ILE A 444 -19.89 -8.11 -17.46
C ILE A 444 -19.76 -6.74 -16.77
N TYR A 445 -18.78 -5.92 -17.16
CA TYR A 445 -18.49 -4.63 -16.51
C TYR A 445 -19.24 -3.44 -17.13
N THR A 446 -19.51 -3.51 -18.44
CA THR A 446 -20.29 -2.49 -19.15
C THR A 446 -21.70 -2.40 -18.55
N ASP A 447 -22.29 -3.54 -18.21
CA ASP A 447 -23.60 -3.63 -17.55
C ASP A 447 -23.56 -3.19 -16.07
N ALA A 448 -22.53 -3.60 -15.31
CA ALA A 448 -22.44 -3.31 -13.87
C ALA A 448 -22.08 -1.85 -13.55
N ALA A 449 -21.25 -1.20 -14.36
CA ALA A 449 -20.87 0.22 -14.19
C ALA A 449 -21.90 1.20 -14.80
N ARG A 450 -22.91 0.68 -15.54
CA ARG A 450 -23.68 1.44 -16.53
C ARG A 450 -22.74 2.22 -17.46
N ALA A 451 -21.65 1.59 -17.88
CA ALA A 451 -20.71 2.19 -18.80
C ALA A 451 -21.40 2.33 -20.16
N THR A 452 -21.31 3.51 -20.74
CA THR A 452 -21.94 3.84 -22.03
C THR A 452 -21.04 3.53 -23.22
N HIS A 453 -19.79 3.13 -22.95
CA HIS A 453 -18.75 2.88 -23.94
C HIS A 453 -18.00 1.57 -23.67
N PRO A 454 -17.43 0.93 -24.71
CA PRO A 454 -16.55 -0.23 -24.55
C PRO A 454 -15.35 0.08 -23.63
N PRO A 455 -14.88 -0.90 -22.84
CA PRO A 455 -13.72 -0.70 -21.98
C PRO A 455 -12.43 -0.53 -22.79
N ILE A 456 -11.60 0.42 -22.37
CA ILE A 456 -10.27 0.65 -22.92
C ILE A 456 -9.27 -0.27 -22.18
N LYS A 457 -8.52 -1.09 -22.90
CA LYS A 457 -7.49 -1.99 -22.35
C LYS A 457 -6.09 -1.51 -22.75
N ALA A 458 -5.32 -0.99 -21.80
CA ALA A 458 -3.93 -0.60 -21.97
C ALA A 458 -3.00 -1.75 -21.56
N ILE A 459 -2.30 -2.36 -22.52
CA ILE A 459 -1.45 -3.53 -22.30
C ILE A 459 0.02 -3.14 -22.47
N LEU A 460 0.78 -3.15 -21.36
CA LEU A 460 2.21 -2.85 -21.38
C LEU A 460 3.01 -4.12 -21.59
N TYR A 461 4.03 -4.05 -22.44
CA TYR A 461 4.99 -5.13 -22.67
C TYR A 461 6.43 -4.60 -22.59
N PHE A 462 7.32 -5.44 -22.09
CA PHE A 462 8.73 -5.13 -21.86
C PHE A 462 9.67 -6.02 -22.68
N SER A 463 9.12 -6.90 -23.53
CA SER A 463 9.91 -7.71 -24.48
C SER A 463 9.14 -8.02 -25.76
N MET A 464 9.88 -8.34 -26.83
CA MET A 464 9.28 -8.81 -28.09
C MET A 464 8.54 -10.15 -27.93
N THR A 465 8.99 -11.01 -27.02
CA THR A 465 8.31 -12.27 -26.69
C THR A 465 6.93 -12.02 -26.09
N GLU A 466 6.84 -11.04 -25.20
CA GLU A 466 5.56 -10.60 -24.63
C GLU A 466 4.65 -10.00 -25.70
N LEU A 467 5.17 -9.13 -26.58
CA LEU A 467 4.40 -8.58 -27.70
C LEU A 467 3.83 -9.69 -28.59
N ALA A 468 4.67 -10.65 -28.99
CA ALA A 468 4.26 -11.77 -29.84
C ALA A 468 3.22 -12.67 -29.15
N LYS A 469 3.31 -12.87 -27.82
CA LYS A 469 2.27 -13.55 -27.04
C LYS A 469 0.95 -12.78 -27.13
N VAL A 470 0.96 -11.47 -26.87
CA VAL A 470 -0.26 -10.65 -26.89
C VAL A 470 -0.88 -10.60 -28.28
N GLN A 471 -0.09 -10.38 -29.34
CA GLN A 471 -0.58 -10.36 -30.72
C GLN A 471 -1.23 -11.69 -31.12
N ARG A 472 -0.64 -12.84 -30.75
CA ARG A 472 -1.25 -14.16 -30.98
C ARG A 472 -2.59 -14.30 -30.27
N LEU A 473 -2.70 -13.82 -29.02
CA LEU A 473 -3.96 -13.83 -28.28
C LEU A 473 -5.02 -12.94 -28.94
N LEU A 474 -4.65 -11.73 -29.36
CA LEU A 474 -5.56 -10.82 -30.06
C LEU A 474 -6.05 -11.42 -31.38
N LYS A 475 -5.15 -12.05 -32.16
CA LYS A 475 -5.49 -12.73 -33.40
C LYS A 475 -6.43 -13.91 -33.18
N LYS A 476 -6.10 -14.77 -32.21
CA LYS A 476 -6.90 -15.94 -31.83
C LYS A 476 -8.36 -15.57 -31.53
N HIS A 477 -8.59 -14.39 -30.96
CA HIS A 477 -9.91 -13.92 -30.52
C HIS A 477 -10.50 -12.79 -31.38
N GLY A 478 -9.91 -12.48 -32.55
CA GLY A 478 -10.43 -11.47 -33.48
C GLY A 478 -10.37 -10.02 -32.97
N LEU A 479 -9.47 -9.71 -32.05
CA LEU A 479 -9.37 -8.42 -31.36
C LEU A 479 -8.32 -7.46 -31.96
N GLU A 480 -7.61 -7.85 -33.03
CA GLU A 480 -6.46 -7.12 -33.59
C GLU A 480 -6.75 -5.68 -34.07
N ARG A 481 -8.02 -5.36 -34.38
CA ARG A 481 -8.43 -4.05 -34.92
C ARG A 481 -9.26 -3.21 -33.95
N LYS A 482 -9.36 -3.64 -32.70
CA LYS A 482 -10.13 -2.96 -31.66
C LYS A 482 -9.38 -1.72 -31.17
N LYS A 483 -9.92 -0.53 -31.44
CA LYS A 483 -9.32 0.76 -31.05
C LYS A 483 -9.26 0.93 -29.54
N GLU A 484 -10.14 0.25 -28.83
CA GLU A 484 -10.20 0.18 -27.38
C GLU A 484 -9.05 -0.63 -26.76
N ILE A 485 -8.28 -1.40 -27.54
CA ILE A 485 -7.09 -2.12 -27.06
C ILE A 485 -5.83 -1.37 -27.50
N VAL A 486 -5.07 -0.86 -26.53
CA VAL A 486 -3.85 -0.09 -26.76
C VAL A 486 -2.65 -0.89 -26.25
N LEU A 487 -1.78 -1.31 -27.16
CA LEU A 487 -0.48 -1.91 -26.80
C LEU A 487 0.54 -0.80 -26.55
N ILE A 488 1.27 -0.86 -25.44
CA ILE A 488 2.26 0.13 -25.03
C ILE A 488 3.63 -0.53 -24.91
N ASP A 489 4.57 -0.08 -25.74
CA ASP A 489 5.95 -0.54 -25.81
C ASP A 489 6.82 0.10 -24.74
N ALA A 490 7.10 -0.66 -23.68
CA ALA A 490 8.00 -0.27 -22.61
C ALA A 490 9.36 -1.00 -22.68
N ILE A 491 9.77 -1.50 -23.87
CA ILE A 491 11.08 -2.13 -24.05
C ILE A 491 12.21 -1.11 -23.78
N PRO A 492 13.20 -1.43 -22.92
CA PRO A 492 14.29 -0.51 -22.55
C PRO A 492 15.20 -0.09 -23.71
N GLU A 493 15.38 -0.96 -24.70
CA GLU A 493 16.31 -0.76 -25.81
C GLU A 493 15.58 -0.16 -27.02
N LYS A 494 15.34 1.16 -26.97
CA LYS A 494 14.83 1.88 -28.16
C LYS A 494 16.01 2.40 -28.98
N ALA A 495 15.99 2.17 -30.29
CA ALA A 495 16.98 2.73 -31.20
C ALA A 495 16.94 4.26 -31.11
N SER A 496 18.09 4.89 -30.82
CA SER A 496 18.20 6.35 -30.79
C SER A 496 17.86 6.93 -32.17
N ALA A 497 16.95 7.91 -32.22
CA ALA A 497 16.64 8.66 -33.43
C ALA A 497 17.85 9.39 -34.02
N SER A 498 18.96 9.50 -33.29
CA SER A 498 20.25 10.06 -33.75
C SER A 498 21.06 9.11 -34.63
N LYS A 499 20.55 7.91 -34.95
CA LYS A 499 21.19 6.93 -35.85
C LYS A 499 20.27 6.49 -37.01
N ALA A 500 19.22 7.25 -37.32
CA ALA A 500 18.33 6.99 -38.45
C ALA A 500 18.57 7.99 -39.59
#